data_AF-A0AAW1B710-F1
#
_entry.id   AF-A0AAW1B710-F1
#
_cell.length_a   1.000
_cell.length_b   1.000
_cell.length_c   1.000
_cell.angle_alpha   90.00
_cell.angle_beta   90.00
_cell.angle_gamma   90.00
#
_symmetry.space_group_name_H-M   'P 1'
#
loop_
_entity.id
_entity.type
_entity.pdbx_description
1 polymer ?
#
loop_
_entity_poly.entity_id
_entity_poly.type
_entity_poly.pdbx_seq_one_letter_code
_entity_poly.pdbx_strand_id
1 'polypeptide(L)'
;MNAKAASCPRDWLQKEGNCYGYFDAKLSWDAAEKRRWRWADESTYNYKSWQVNQPDNYRNNEHCGELTNYSDFKLWNDNFCGNPNAYICKYQL
;
A
#
# COMPACT_ATOMS: atom_id res chain seq x y z
N MET A 1 -14.63 -14.04 -10.28
CA MET A 1 -13.44 -14.70 -10.86
C MET A 1 -12.34 -14.65 -9.81
N ASN A 2 -12.12 -15.74 -9.06
CA ASN A 2 -11.20 -15.78 -7.94
C ASN A 2 -9.77 -16.02 -8.43
N ALA A 3 -9.03 -14.94 -8.71
CA ALA A 3 -7.60 -15.04 -8.89
C ALA A 3 -6.96 -15.39 -7.53
N LYS A 4 -6.78 -16.68 -7.24
CA LYS A 4 -5.79 -17.07 -6.24
C LYS A 4 -4.44 -16.62 -6.78
N ALA A 5 -3.75 -15.74 -6.07
CA ALA A 5 -2.35 -15.46 -6.34
C ALA A 5 -1.61 -16.81 -6.29
N ALA A 6 -1.05 -17.25 -7.43
CA ALA A 6 -0.43 -18.57 -7.56
C ALA A 6 0.84 -18.72 -6.70
N SER A 7 1.39 -17.60 -6.26
CA SER A 7 2.61 -17.53 -5.45
C SER A 7 2.50 -16.39 -4.43
N CYS A 8 3.28 -16.50 -3.36
CA CYS A 8 3.45 -15.42 -2.41
C CYS A 8 4.11 -14.20 -3.08
N PRO A 9 3.91 -12.99 -2.54
CA PRO A 9 4.71 -11.83 -2.91
C PRO A 9 6.22 -12.15 -2.84
N ARG A 10 7.02 -11.45 -3.64
CA ARG A 10 8.48 -11.60 -3.63
C ARG A 10 9.01 -11.45 -2.20
N ASP A 11 9.94 -12.33 -1.82
CA ASP A 11 10.60 -12.37 -0.50
C ASP A 11 9.71 -12.77 0.69
N TRP A 12 8.50 -13.29 0.43
CA TRP A 12 7.65 -13.88 1.46
C TRP A 12 7.76 -15.41 1.46
N LEU A 13 7.84 -16.00 2.65
CA LEU A 13 7.91 -17.44 2.84
C LEU A 13 6.54 -18.09 2.61
N GLN A 14 6.48 -19.13 1.78
CA GLN A 14 5.28 -19.95 1.62
C GLN A 14 5.33 -21.17 2.52
N LYS A 15 4.30 -21.38 3.34
CA LYS A 15 4.14 -22.62 4.13
C LYS A 15 2.67 -22.98 4.21
N GLU A 16 2.32 -24.21 3.81
CA GLU A 16 0.96 -24.76 3.89
C GLU A 16 -0.11 -23.88 3.24
N GLY A 17 0.19 -23.29 2.08
CA GLY A 17 -0.73 -22.40 1.36
C GLY A 17 -0.86 -20.99 1.94
N ASN A 18 -0.12 -20.68 2.99
CA ASN A 18 -0.04 -19.35 3.60
C ASN A 18 1.27 -18.65 3.25
N CYS A 19 1.25 -17.32 3.22
CA CYS A 19 2.42 -16.47 2.95
C CYS A 19 2.80 -15.71 4.22
N TYR A 20 4.07 -15.76 4.59
CA TYR A 20 4.62 -15.16 5.82
C TYR A 20 5.72 -14.15 5.44
N GLY A 21 5.55 -12.90 5.84
CA GLY A 21 6.56 -11.85 5.69
C GLY A 21 7.27 -11.62 7.02
N TYR A 22 8.60 -11.68 7.04
CA TYR A 22 9.42 -11.31 8.19
C TYR A 22 9.95 -9.89 8.00
N PHE A 23 9.79 -9.05 9.03
CA PHE A 23 10.29 -7.68 9.06
C PHE A 23 11.11 -7.50 10.34
N ASP A 24 12.37 -7.11 10.20
CA ASP A 24 13.34 -6.91 11.29
C ASP A 24 13.09 -5.64 12.11
N ALA A 25 12.39 -4.66 11.53
CA ALA A 25 11.93 -3.46 12.22
C ALA A 25 10.90 -3.77 13.31
N LYS A 26 11.29 -3.52 14.57
CA LYS A 26 10.39 -3.65 15.74
C LYS A 26 9.35 -2.54 15.75
N LEU A 27 8.08 -2.92 15.95
CA LEU A 27 6.93 -2.04 15.99
C LEU A 27 5.98 -2.42 17.13
N SER A 28 5.14 -1.46 17.56
CA SER A 28 3.93 -1.82 18.29
C SER A 28 2.97 -2.59 17.38
N TRP A 29 2.04 -3.35 17.97
CA TRP A 29 0.99 -4.02 17.20
C TRP A 29 0.22 -3.05 16.30
N ASP A 30 -0.20 -1.91 16.85
CA ASP A 30 -0.90 -0.86 16.10
C ASP A 30 -0.08 -0.35 14.90
N ALA A 31 1.24 -0.20 15.06
CA ALA A 31 2.10 0.26 13.98
C ALA A 31 2.36 -0.83 12.93
N ALA A 32 2.48 -2.09 13.35
CA ALA A 32 2.64 -3.22 12.45
C ALA A 32 1.40 -3.45 11.58
N GLU A 33 0.20 -3.33 12.15
CA GLU A 33 -1.06 -3.43 11.42
C GLU A 33 -1.22 -2.27 10.42
N LYS A 34 -0.83 -1.05 10.81
CA LYS A 34 -0.86 0.14 9.94
C LYS A 34 0.17 0.13 8.81
N ARG A 35 1.23 -0.69 8.89
CA ARG A 35 2.28 -0.73 7.85
C ARG A 35 1.87 -1.39 6.54
N ARG A 36 0.66 -1.95 6.44
CA ARG A 36 0.17 -2.57 5.21
C ARG A 36 -0.75 -1.61 4.44
N TRP A 37 -0.31 -1.21 3.25
CA TRP A 37 -1.16 -0.51 2.29
C TRP A 37 -2.37 -1.38 1.90
N ARG A 38 -3.55 -0.75 1.92
CA ARG A 38 -4.82 -1.35 1.52
C ARG A 38 -5.62 -0.33 0.70
N TRP A 39 -6.39 -0.81 -0.27
CA TRP A 39 -7.38 0.04 -0.93
C TRP A 39 -8.55 0.32 0.02
N ALA A 40 -9.12 1.52 -0.07
CA ALA A 40 -10.24 1.94 0.77
C ALA A 40 -11.52 1.12 0.52
N ASP A 41 -11.64 0.51 -0.67
CA ASP A 41 -12.75 -0.36 -1.07
C ASP A 41 -12.48 -1.86 -0.77
N GLU A 42 -11.41 -2.17 -0.02
CA GLU A 42 -10.98 -3.52 0.34
C GLU A 42 -10.61 -4.42 -0.86
N SER A 43 -10.49 -3.86 -2.06
CA SER A 43 -10.02 -4.60 -3.22
C SER A 43 -8.57 -5.07 -3.02
N THR A 44 -8.19 -6.13 -3.74
CA THR A 44 -6.88 -6.76 -3.62
C THR A 44 -5.75 -5.77 -3.94
N TYR A 45 -4.84 -5.55 -2.99
CA TYR A 45 -3.65 -4.72 -3.18
C TYR A 45 -2.53 -5.47 -3.93
N ASN A 46 -2.67 -5.60 -5.25
CA ASN A 46 -1.73 -6.33 -6.13
C ASN A 46 -1.03 -5.47 -7.19
N TYR A 47 -1.52 -4.27 -7.45
CA TYR A 47 -0.88 -3.28 -8.33
C TYR A 47 -0.19 -2.21 -7.48
N LYS A 48 0.98 -1.75 -7.93
CA LYS A 48 1.77 -0.70 -7.27
C LYS A 48 2.37 0.23 -8.33
N SER A 49 2.25 1.53 -8.12
CA SER A 49 2.84 2.55 -9.01
C SER A 49 3.54 3.64 -8.20
N TRP A 50 4.26 3.27 -7.14
CA TRP A 50 5.00 4.23 -6.31
C TRP A 50 6.04 5.00 -7.11
N GLN A 51 6.24 6.28 -6.77
CA GLN A 51 7.40 7.03 -7.20
C GLN A 51 8.70 6.39 -6.72
N VAL A 52 9.81 6.75 -7.37
CA VAL A 52 11.14 6.35 -6.91
C VAL A 52 11.32 6.84 -5.46
N ASN A 53 11.76 5.93 -4.58
CA ASN A 53 11.92 6.13 -3.14
C ASN A 53 10.64 6.22 -2.30
N GLN A 54 9.45 6.06 -2.90
CA GLN A 54 8.19 6.00 -2.17
C GLN A 54 7.70 4.55 -1.96
N PRO A 55 6.93 4.27 -0.90
CA PRO A 55 6.57 5.18 0.18
C PRO A 55 7.72 5.40 1.19
N ASP A 56 7.95 6.64 1.61
CA ASP A 56 9.06 7.04 2.48
C ASP A 56 8.62 7.34 3.93
N ASN A 57 7.31 7.46 4.16
CA ASN A 57 6.69 7.75 5.45
C ASN A 57 7.33 8.96 6.14
N TYR A 58 7.40 10.11 5.44
CA TYR A 58 8.06 11.31 5.92
C TYR A 58 7.56 11.70 7.33
N ARG A 59 8.51 11.93 8.24
CA ARG A 59 8.27 12.24 9.67
C ARG A 59 7.41 11.19 10.41
N ASN A 60 7.35 9.97 9.90
CA ASN A 60 6.49 8.91 10.40
C ASN A 60 4.98 9.26 10.40
N ASN A 61 4.51 10.06 9.44
CA ASN A 61 3.13 10.56 9.43
C ASN A 61 2.49 10.61 8.04
N GLU A 62 2.87 9.71 7.14
CA GLU A 62 2.29 9.61 5.80
C GLU A 62 1.62 8.25 5.61
N HIS A 63 0.29 8.26 5.64
CA HIS A 63 -0.52 7.04 5.77
C HIS A 63 -1.64 6.96 4.73
N CYS A 64 -1.67 7.91 3.79
CA CYS A 64 -2.61 7.95 2.67
C CYS A 64 -1.83 8.06 1.36
N GLY A 65 -2.32 7.42 0.30
CA GLY A 65 -1.69 7.50 -1.02
C GLY A 65 -2.30 8.63 -1.85
N GLU A 66 -1.46 9.36 -2.59
CA GLU A 66 -1.88 10.37 -3.54
C GLU A 66 -1.28 10.14 -4.94
N LEU A 67 -1.97 10.62 -5.97
CA LEU A 67 -1.41 10.72 -7.31
C LEU A 67 -0.68 12.06 -7.45
N THR A 68 0.53 12.00 -7.99
CA THR A 68 1.41 13.18 -8.05
C THR A 68 1.35 13.86 -9.41
N ASN A 69 1.19 15.18 -9.44
CA ASN A 69 1.21 15.96 -10.69
C ASN A 69 2.58 15.89 -11.41
N TYR A 70 3.69 15.74 -10.66
CA TYR A 70 5.05 15.56 -11.20
C TYR A 70 5.17 14.37 -12.15
N SER A 71 4.26 13.40 -12.07
CA SER A 71 4.25 12.19 -12.89
C SER A 71 3.11 12.15 -13.91
N ASP A 72 2.48 13.29 -14.21
CA ASP A 72 1.18 13.37 -14.90
C ASP A 72 0.11 12.48 -14.23
N PHE A 73 0.12 12.38 -12.89
CA PHE A 73 -0.77 11.54 -12.10
C PHE A 73 -0.66 10.03 -12.38
N LYS A 74 0.52 9.56 -12.82
CA LYS A 74 0.79 8.14 -13.09
C LYS A 74 1.44 7.41 -11.91
N LEU A 75 2.13 8.15 -11.03
CA LEU A 75 2.89 7.61 -9.91
C LEU A 75 2.39 8.13 -8.56
N TRP A 76 2.58 7.31 -7.54
CA TRP A 76 2.03 7.48 -6.19
C TRP A 76 3.07 7.99 -5.21
N ASN A 77 2.60 8.80 -4.27
CA ASN A 77 3.33 9.24 -3.09
C ASN A 77 2.51 8.88 -1.85
N ASP A 78 3.14 8.54 -0.73
CA ASP A 78 2.44 8.56 0.55
C ASP A 78 2.48 9.97 1.12
N ASN A 79 1.38 10.39 1.72
CA ASN A 79 1.25 11.74 2.26
C ASN A 79 0.41 11.72 3.54
N PHE A 80 0.47 12.81 4.29
CA PHE A 80 -0.34 13.02 5.47
C PHE A 80 -1.83 13.07 5.09
N CYS A 81 -2.63 12.19 5.68
CA CYS A 81 -4.06 12.05 5.36
C CYS A 81 -4.89 13.33 5.59
N GLY A 82 -4.42 14.27 6.41
CA GLY A 82 -5.11 15.54 6.64
C GLY A 82 -4.84 16.61 5.57
N ASN A 83 -3.99 16.34 4.58
CA ASN A 83 -3.73 17.29 3.50
C ASN A 83 -4.93 17.37 2.55
N PRO A 84 -5.45 18.57 2.27
CA PRO A 84 -6.56 18.73 1.34
C PRO A 84 -6.08 18.56 -0.11
N ASN A 85 -6.59 17.55 -0.80
CA ASN A 85 -6.30 17.26 -2.20
C ASN A 85 -7.60 17.05 -3.00
N ALA A 86 -7.52 17.19 -4.32
CA ALA A 86 -8.57 16.68 -5.21
C ALA A 86 -8.65 15.16 -5.09
N TYR A 87 -9.83 14.58 -5.30
CA TYR A 87 -10.07 13.15 -5.11
C TYR A 87 -10.82 12.53 -6.30
N ILE A 88 -10.67 11.21 -6.43
CA ILE A 88 -11.35 10.40 -7.45
C ILE A 88 -12.27 9.42 -6.73
N CYS A 89 -13.53 9.35 -7.14
CA CYS A 89 -14.47 8.34 -6.66
C CYS A 89 -14.47 7.14 -7.60
N LYS A 90 -14.61 5.95 -7.03
CA LYS A 90 -14.88 4.70 -7.75
C LYS A 90 -16.18 4.12 -7.21
N TYR A 91 -17.04 3.66 -8.11
CA TYR A 91 -18.25 2.94 -7.76
C TYR A 91 -18.27 1.63 -8.55
N GLN A 92 -18.63 0.54 -7.89
CA GLN A 92 -18.82 -0.76 -8.53
C GLN A 92 -20.33 -0.99 -8.68
N LEU A 93 -20.76 -1.30 -9.90
CA LEU A 93 -22.15 -1.66 -10.22
C LEU A 93 -22.53 -3.02 -9.63
#